data_AF-A0A366JPQ4-F1
#
_entry.id   AF-A0A366JPQ4-F1
#
_cell.length_a   1.000
_cell.length_b   1.000
_cell.length_c   1.000
_cell.angle_alpha   90.00
_cell.angle_beta   90.00
_cell.angle_gamma   90.00
#
_symmetry.space_group_name_H-M   'P 1'
#
loop_
_entity.id
_entity.type
_entity.pdbx_description
1 polymer ?
#
loop_
_entity_poly.entity_id
_entity_poly.type
_entity_poly.pdbx_seq_one_letter_code
_entity_poly.pdbx_strand_id
1 'polypeptide(L)'
;MKNLFIFGVVALIIGLLTACGGVEQVEKKEPVKEETKKEDQNPVPNKEENEDVQKTEAGTFTAVHTFEKETKIDTESPFELTIKKVKAFSGELSETGKELIPEANGDMVIITMSVENTSDETLSFYPDQSTITTSTGEQLESEVFFSDDVGGDFIGQVKKEGTVRFLLKSTKAEDIEWVRILIDAPHNENLDNIGKSVDHTFTF
;
A
#
# COMPACT_ATOMS: atom_id res chain seq x y z
N MET A 1 9.91 -55.02 -28.14
CA MET A 1 11.08 -55.05 -29.05
C MET A 1 11.23 -53.62 -29.57
N LYS A 2 12.28 -52.84 -29.31
CA LYS A 2 13.70 -53.15 -29.30
C LYS A 2 14.39 -51.98 -28.59
N ASN A 3 15.06 -52.26 -27.47
CA ASN A 3 16.05 -51.33 -26.90
C ASN A 3 17.26 -51.34 -27.84
N LEU A 4 17.87 -50.19 -28.11
CA LEU A 4 19.22 -50.14 -28.64
C LEU A 4 20.00 -48.96 -28.05
N PHE A 5 21.11 -49.33 -27.42
CA PHE A 5 22.14 -48.55 -26.76
C PHE A 5 22.93 -47.62 -27.72
N ILE A 6 23.66 -46.63 -27.18
CA ILE A 6 25.16 -46.54 -27.15
C ILE A 6 25.66 -45.10 -26.82
N PHE A 7 26.53 -45.00 -25.80
CA PHE A 7 27.71 -44.13 -25.53
C PHE A 7 27.69 -42.62 -25.93
N GLY A 8 28.09 -41.61 -25.14
CA GLY A 8 29.09 -41.49 -24.07
C GLY A 8 30.31 -40.68 -24.55
N VAL A 9 30.41 -39.36 -24.25
CA VAL A 9 31.65 -38.55 -24.38
C VAL A 9 31.70 -37.38 -23.36
N VAL A 10 32.78 -37.42 -22.60
CA VAL A 10 33.53 -36.47 -21.74
C VAL A 10 33.56 -34.98 -22.19
N ALA A 11 33.52 -34.03 -21.24
CA ALA A 11 34.56 -32.98 -21.06
C ALA A 11 34.27 -32.01 -19.90
N LEU A 12 35.13 -32.08 -18.87
CA LEU A 12 35.33 -31.12 -17.79
C LEU A 12 36.36 -30.08 -18.27
N ILE A 13 36.06 -28.77 -18.19
CA ILE A 13 37.07 -27.71 -18.40
C ILE A 13 36.96 -26.68 -17.27
N ILE A 14 37.98 -26.67 -16.42
CA ILE A 14 38.32 -25.64 -15.45
C ILE A 14 39.17 -24.59 -16.16
N GLY A 15 38.83 -23.31 -16.00
CA GLY A 15 39.63 -22.18 -16.48
C GLY A 15 39.98 -21.23 -15.34
N LEU A 16 41.13 -21.46 -14.71
CA LEU A 16 41.88 -20.44 -13.97
C LEU A 16 42.84 -19.77 -14.97
N LEU A 17 42.70 -18.46 -15.16
CA LEU A 17 43.72 -17.64 -15.81
C LEU A 17 44.01 -16.42 -14.93
N THR A 18 45.06 -16.56 -14.12
CA THR A 18 45.88 -15.45 -13.63
C THR A 18 46.69 -14.87 -14.79
N ALA A 19 46.74 -13.55 -14.94
CA ALA A 19 47.73 -12.88 -15.78
C ALA A 19 48.19 -11.56 -15.12
N CYS A 20 49.53 -11.43 -15.04
CA CYS A 20 50.43 -10.27 -14.85
C CYS A 20 49.81 -8.91 -14.46
N GLY A 21 50.34 -8.15 -13.50
CA GLY A 21 51.77 -7.94 -13.25
C GLY A 21 52.19 -6.54 -13.73
N GLY A 22 52.33 -5.59 -12.79
CA GLY A 22 53.35 -4.53 -12.85
C GLY A 22 52.94 -3.09 -13.20
N VAL A 23 53.21 -2.22 -12.21
CA VAL A 23 53.62 -0.79 -12.26
C VAL A 23 52.54 0.30 -12.22
N GLU A 24 52.62 1.03 -11.11
CA GLU A 24 51.97 2.27 -10.69
C GLU A 24 52.49 3.49 -11.45
N GLN A 25 51.62 4.40 -11.94
CA GLN A 25 51.85 5.86 -11.95
C GLN A 25 50.52 6.63 -12.01
N VAL A 26 50.44 7.63 -11.14
CA VAL A 26 49.36 8.60 -10.97
C VAL A 26 49.48 9.71 -12.01
N GLU A 27 48.39 10.04 -12.71
CA GLU A 27 48.26 11.31 -13.41
C GLU A 27 46.87 11.91 -13.19
N LYS A 28 46.86 13.14 -12.66
CA LYS A 28 45.69 13.96 -12.33
C LYS A 28 44.87 14.31 -13.58
N LYS A 29 43.54 14.23 -13.50
CA LYS A 29 42.63 14.98 -14.36
C LYS A 29 41.54 15.67 -13.53
N GLU A 30 41.35 16.95 -13.82
CA GLU A 30 40.33 17.87 -13.30
C GLU A 30 38.90 17.42 -13.66
N PRO A 31 37.86 17.89 -12.91
CA PRO A 31 36.52 17.32 -12.97
C PRO A 31 35.73 17.80 -14.19
N VAL A 32 35.09 16.86 -14.88
CA VAL A 32 34.07 17.13 -15.90
C VAL A 32 32.78 17.54 -15.20
N LYS A 33 32.29 18.72 -15.57
CA LYS A 33 30.97 19.28 -15.23
C LYS A 33 29.86 18.30 -15.60
N GLU A 34 29.13 17.83 -14.61
CA GLU A 34 27.84 17.18 -14.78
C GLU A 34 26.77 18.29 -14.88
N GLU A 35 26.14 18.42 -16.04
CA GLU A 35 25.02 19.32 -16.24
C GLU A 35 23.78 18.73 -15.55
N THR A 36 23.52 19.16 -14.32
CA THR A 36 22.25 18.91 -13.63
C THR A 36 21.15 19.69 -14.33
N LYS A 37 20.34 18.98 -15.13
CA LYS A 37 19.03 19.45 -15.58
C LYS A 37 18.16 19.60 -14.34
N LYS A 38 17.89 20.84 -13.94
CA LYS A 38 16.92 21.16 -12.89
C LYS A 38 15.54 20.75 -13.37
N GLU A 39 15.03 19.67 -12.81
CA GLU A 39 13.62 19.32 -12.84
C GLU A 39 12.90 20.27 -11.88
N ASP A 40 11.91 20.97 -12.43
CA ASP A 40 11.11 22.01 -11.79
C ASP A 40 10.22 21.36 -10.71
N GLN A 41 10.74 21.23 -9.50
CA GLN A 41 9.93 20.94 -8.32
C GLN A 41 9.13 22.19 -7.97
N ASN A 42 8.01 22.40 -8.67
CA ASN A 42 6.96 23.23 -8.14
C ASN A 42 6.34 22.48 -6.95
N PRO A 43 6.46 22.98 -5.72
CA PRO A 43 5.67 22.45 -4.62
C PRO A 43 4.21 22.76 -4.92
N VAL A 44 3.40 21.72 -5.09
CA VAL A 44 1.93 21.85 -5.09
C VAL A 44 1.55 22.56 -3.79
N PRO A 45 0.93 23.75 -3.84
CA PRO A 45 0.56 24.48 -2.64
C PRO A 45 -0.47 23.66 -1.87
N ASN A 46 -0.09 23.24 -0.65
CA ASN A 46 -0.98 22.69 0.36
C ASN A 46 -2.04 23.76 0.68
N LYS A 47 -3.15 23.74 -0.05
CA LYS A 47 -4.37 24.46 0.32
C LYS A 47 -4.94 23.69 1.49
N GLU A 48 -5.20 24.36 2.60
CA GLU A 48 -6.02 23.82 3.68
C GLU A 48 -7.35 23.32 3.09
N GLU A 49 -7.40 22.01 2.84
CA GLU A 49 -8.62 21.32 2.45
C GLU A 49 -9.48 21.19 3.70
N ASN A 50 -10.76 21.50 3.54
CA ASN A 50 -11.76 21.03 4.48
C ASN A 50 -11.72 19.50 4.41
N GLU A 51 -11.54 18.79 5.53
CA GLU A 51 -11.44 17.31 5.55
C GLU A 51 -12.70 16.63 4.97
N ASP A 52 -13.80 17.36 4.87
CA ASP A 52 -15.05 16.92 4.26
C ASP A 52 -15.16 17.28 2.77
N VAL A 53 -14.22 18.04 2.20
CA VAL A 53 -14.15 18.37 0.76
C VAL A 53 -12.74 18.19 0.24
N GLN A 54 -12.51 17.11 -0.52
CA GLN A 54 -11.22 16.80 -1.15
C GLN A 54 -11.23 17.24 -2.62
N LYS A 55 -10.20 17.99 -3.03
CA LYS A 55 -10.01 18.47 -4.40
C LYS A 55 -8.69 17.96 -4.93
N THR A 56 -8.77 16.97 -5.81
CA THR A 56 -7.62 16.34 -6.43
C THR A 56 -7.65 16.55 -7.95
N GLU A 57 -6.61 16.11 -8.65
CA GLU A 57 -6.63 16.06 -10.11
C GLU A 57 -7.72 15.11 -10.63
N ALA A 58 -8.10 14.10 -9.84
CA ALA A 58 -9.14 13.14 -10.17
C ALA A 58 -10.56 13.72 -10.05
N GLY A 59 -10.78 14.78 -9.26
CA GLY A 59 -12.12 15.36 -9.09
C GLY A 59 -12.30 16.17 -7.82
N THR A 60 -13.55 16.52 -7.54
CA THR A 60 -13.96 17.12 -6.26
C THR A 60 -14.92 16.17 -5.57
N PHE A 61 -14.62 15.83 -4.33
CA PHE A 61 -15.33 14.85 -3.53
C PHE A 61 -15.77 15.49 -2.21
N THR A 62 -16.97 15.17 -1.76
CA THR A 62 -17.53 15.67 -0.49
C THR A 62 -17.93 14.49 0.39
N ALA A 63 -17.60 14.52 1.67
CA ALA A 63 -18.03 13.51 2.63
C ALA A 63 -19.56 13.59 2.79
N VAL A 64 -20.23 12.45 2.60
CA VAL A 64 -21.69 12.31 2.77
C VAL A 64 -22.03 11.51 4.03
N HIS A 65 -21.10 10.67 4.50
CA HIS A 65 -21.18 10.00 5.79
C HIS A 65 -19.83 10.06 6.51
N THR A 66 -19.89 10.20 7.84
CA THR A 66 -18.70 10.26 8.70
C THR A 66 -18.95 9.50 9.99
N PHE A 67 -18.13 8.48 10.23
CA PHE A 67 -17.91 7.89 11.54
C PHE A 67 -16.58 8.43 12.09
N GLU A 68 -16.62 9.16 13.21
CA GLU A 68 -15.44 9.75 13.84
C GLU A 68 -15.39 9.36 15.32
N LYS A 69 -14.83 8.18 15.57
CA LYS A 69 -14.58 7.67 16.91
C LYS A 69 -13.43 6.67 16.87
N GLU A 70 -12.38 6.95 17.62
CA GLU A 70 -11.26 6.03 17.76
C GLU A 70 -11.74 4.67 18.28
N THR A 71 -11.47 3.65 17.48
CA THR A 71 -11.83 2.26 17.74
C THR A 71 -10.56 1.44 17.72
N LYS A 72 -10.08 1.08 18.91
CA LYS A 72 -8.98 0.14 19.07
C LYS A 72 -9.49 -1.27 18.83
N ILE A 73 -8.80 -2.02 17.97
CA ILE A 73 -9.14 -3.40 17.64
C ILE A 73 -8.00 -4.28 18.13
N ASP A 74 -8.36 -5.25 18.97
CA ASP A 74 -7.42 -6.24 19.49
C ASP A 74 -7.15 -7.29 18.41
N THR A 75 -5.89 -7.41 17.99
CA THR A 75 -5.45 -8.43 17.04
C THR A 75 -4.95 -9.69 17.73
N GLU A 76 -4.95 -9.75 19.07
CA GLU A 76 -4.29 -10.81 19.86
C GLU A 76 -2.83 -11.05 19.46
N SER A 77 -2.15 -9.96 19.10
CA SER A 77 -0.76 -9.93 18.66
C SER A 77 -0.06 -8.68 19.25
N PRO A 78 1.27 -8.53 19.07
CA PRO A 78 1.98 -7.30 19.43
C PRO A 78 1.61 -6.04 18.62
N PHE A 79 0.61 -6.12 17.73
CA PHE A 79 0.09 -4.96 16.99
C PHE A 79 -1.07 -4.26 17.70
N GLU A 80 -0.94 -2.95 17.90
CA GLU A 80 -2.05 -2.06 18.23
C GLU A 80 -2.64 -1.45 16.94
N LEU A 81 -3.82 -1.92 16.53
CA LEU A 81 -4.60 -1.33 15.43
C LEU A 81 -5.65 -0.36 15.98
N THR A 82 -5.69 0.85 15.43
CA THR A 82 -6.74 1.84 15.72
C THR A 82 -7.35 2.34 14.43
N ILE A 83 -8.67 2.17 14.26
CA ILE A 83 -9.46 2.86 13.24
C ILE A 83 -9.93 4.19 13.83
N LYS A 84 -9.53 5.30 13.22
CA LYS A 84 -9.83 6.65 13.71
C LYS A 84 -11.11 7.20 13.09
N LYS A 85 -11.22 7.07 11.77
CA LYS A 85 -12.33 7.62 10.98
C LYS A 85 -12.69 6.67 9.85
N VAL A 86 -13.98 6.62 9.53
CA VAL A 86 -14.50 6.03 8.29
C VAL A 86 -15.38 7.09 7.65
N LYS A 87 -15.12 7.41 6.38
CA LYS A 87 -15.92 8.37 5.63
C LYS A 87 -16.34 7.78 4.29
N ALA A 88 -17.57 8.04 3.89
CA ALA A 88 -18.02 7.82 2.52
C ALA A 88 -18.06 9.17 1.81
N PHE A 89 -17.46 9.25 0.63
CA PHE A 89 -17.37 10.45 -0.19
C PHE A 89 -18.13 10.26 -1.50
N SER A 90 -18.84 11.31 -1.90
CA SER A 90 -19.54 11.42 -3.18
C SER A 90 -18.91 12.53 -4.01
N GLY A 91 -18.74 12.32 -5.31
CA GLY A 91 -18.03 13.28 -6.14
C GLY A 91 -18.22 13.10 -7.64
N GLU A 92 -17.70 14.09 -8.37
CA GLU A 92 -17.64 14.04 -9.83
C GLU A 92 -16.19 13.86 -10.27
N LEU A 93 -15.93 12.80 -11.03
CA LEU A 93 -14.63 12.58 -11.65
C LEU A 93 -14.38 13.62 -12.75
N SER A 94 -13.19 14.23 -12.74
CA SER A 94 -12.67 14.98 -13.87
C SER A 94 -12.39 14.03 -15.05
N GLU A 95 -12.10 14.58 -16.23
CA GLU A 95 -11.66 13.75 -17.37
C GLU A 95 -10.39 12.96 -17.03
N THR A 96 -9.44 13.58 -16.32
CA THR A 96 -8.24 12.91 -15.80
C THR A 96 -8.59 11.81 -14.79
N GLY A 97 -9.56 12.05 -13.90
CA GLY A 97 -10.04 11.03 -12.97
C GLY A 97 -10.60 9.80 -13.68
N LYS A 98 -11.42 10.00 -14.72
CA LYS A 98 -11.98 8.89 -15.52
C LYS A 98 -10.90 8.10 -16.26
N GLU A 99 -9.79 8.72 -16.65
CA GLU A 99 -8.65 8.03 -17.26
C GLU A 99 -7.84 7.23 -16.23
N LEU A 100 -7.68 7.77 -15.02
CA LEU A 100 -6.93 7.13 -13.94
C LEU A 100 -7.67 5.95 -13.31
N ILE A 101 -8.99 6.08 -13.13
CA ILE A 101 -9.85 5.11 -12.42
C ILE A 101 -11.16 4.85 -13.19
N PRO A 102 -11.11 4.25 -14.39
CA PRO A 102 -12.26 4.15 -15.30
C PRO A 102 -13.42 3.30 -14.76
N GLU A 103 -13.16 2.42 -13.80
CA GLU A 103 -14.15 1.57 -13.15
C GLU A 103 -14.86 2.25 -11.96
N ALA A 104 -14.34 3.37 -11.47
CA ALA A 104 -14.93 4.08 -10.34
C ALA A 104 -16.13 4.94 -10.80
N ASN A 105 -17.17 5.00 -9.98
CA ASN A 105 -18.36 5.80 -10.28
C ASN A 105 -18.28 7.26 -9.79
N GLY A 106 -17.16 7.65 -9.16
CA GLY A 106 -16.96 8.96 -8.54
C GLY A 106 -17.10 8.96 -7.02
N ASP A 107 -17.53 7.85 -6.43
CA ASP A 107 -17.70 7.71 -5.00
C ASP A 107 -16.64 6.77 -4.40
N MET A 108 -16.35 6.95 -3.11
CA MET A 108 -15.33 6.17 -2.41
C MET A 108 -15.58 6.07 -0.92
N VAL A 109 -15.00 5.05 -0.29
CA VAL A 109 -14.84 4.96 1.17
C VAL A 109 -13.38 5.20 1.52
N ILE A 110 -13.13 6.02 2.54
CA ILE A 110 -11.79 6.25 3.10
C ILE A 110 -11.80 5.85 4.58
N ILE A 111 -10.83 5.03 4.97
CA ILE A 111 -10.61 4.60 6.35
C ILE A 111 -9.28 5.16 6.83
N THR A 112 -9.32 6.02 7.85
CA THR A 112 -8.12 6.53 8.52
C THR A 112 -7.75 5.59 9.66
N MET A 113 -6.52 5.11 9.69
CA MET A 113 -6.06 4.14 10.67
C MET A 113 -4.62 4.37 11.12
N SER A 114 -4.27 3.81 12.27
CA SER A 114 -2.90 3.74 12.77
C SER A 114 -2.61 2.34 13.28
N VAL A 115 -1.38 1.90 13.05
CA VAL A 115 -0.87 0.57 13.36
C VAL A 115 0.48 0.72 14.02
N GLU A 116 0.68 0.06 15.15
CA GLU A 116 1.94 0.09 15.89
C GLU A 116 2.36 -1.33 16.26
N ASN A 117 3.57 -1.73 15.87
CA ASN A 117 4.22 -2.89 16.46
C ASN A 117 4.82 -2.47 17.81
N THR A 118 4.45 -3.14 18.89
CA THR A 118 4.94 -2.84 20.25
C THR A 118 6.09 -3.75 20.69
N SER A 119 6.54 -4.66 19.83
CA SER A 119 7.66 -5.57 20.07
C SER A 119 8.95 -5.09 19.42
N ASP A 120 10.08 -5.66 19.84
CA ASP A 120 11.39 -5.46 19.20
C ASP A 120 11.61 -6.38 17.98
N GLU A 121 10.66 -7.28 17.68
CA GLU A 121 10.74 -8.22 16.56
C GLU A 121 10.34 -7.57 15.22
N THR A 122 10.85 -8.10 14.11
CA THR A 122 10.32 -7.78 12.78
C THR A 122 9.06 -8.59 12.55
N LEU A 123 7.93 -7.90 12.42
CA LEU A 123 6.61 -8.50 12.19
C LEU A 123 5.94 -7.81 11.00
N SER A 124 5.03 -8.50 10.32
CA SER A 124 4.36 -7.97 9.14
C SER A 124 2.85 -7.94 9.33
N PHE A 125 2.22 -6.84 8.93
CA PHE A 125 0.77 -6.65 9.00
C PHE A 125 0.32 -5.71 7.88
N TYR A 126 -0.76 -6.04 7.17
CA TYR A 126 -1.16 -5.36 5.92
C TYR A 126 -2.61 -4.84 5.96
N PRO A 127 -2.95 -3.92 6.86
CA PRO A 127 -4.29 -3.33 6.93
C PRO A 127 -4.61 -2.39 5.76
N ASP A 128 -3.58 -1.93 5.04
CA ASP A 128 -3.67 -1.24 3.75
C ASP A 128 -4.04 -2.16 2.57
N GLN A 129 -4.09 -3.48 2.78
CA GLN A 129 -4.56 -4.49 1.82
C GLN A 129 -5.89 -5.13 2.27
N SER A 130 -6.71 -4.36 2.97
CA SER A 130 -7.96 -4.84 3.53
C SER A 130 -9.07 -4.96 2.49
N THR A 131 -10.11 -5.72 2.84
CA THR A 131 -11.35 -5.83 2.06
C THR A 131 -12.49 -5.20 2.86
N ILE A 132 -13.39 -4.48 2.20
CA ILE A 132 -14.63 -4.00 2.80
C ILE A 132 -15.86 -4.62 2.15
N THR A 133 -16.96 -4.63 2.89
CA THR A 133 -18.31 -4.83 2.37
C THR A 133 -19.20 -3.69 2.85
N THR A 134 -20.00 -3.12 1.96
CA THR A 134 -20.97 -2.06 2.29
C THR A 134 -22.35 -2.61 2.61
N SER A 135 -23.22 -1.78 3.19
CA SER A 135 -24.63 -2.11 3.43
C SER A 135 -25.44 -2.45 2.18
N THR A 136 -25.00 -1.99 1.01
CA THR A 136 -25.62 -2.30 -0.28
C THR A 136 -25.19 -3.65 -0.84
N GLY A 137 -24.22 -4.32 -0.20
CA GLY A 137 -23.68 -5.61 -0.61
C GLY A 137 -22.50 -5.53 -1.59
N GLU A 138 -21.95 -4.34 -1.83
CA GLU A 138 -20.74 -4.18 -2.64
C GLU A 138 -19.51 -4.55 -1.82
N GLN A 139 -18.68 -5.46 -2.35
CA GLN A 139 -17.41 -5.87 -1.77
C GLN A 139 -16.27 -5.24 -2.56
N LEU A 140 -15.31 -4.63 -1.87
CA LEU A 140 -14.23 -3.87 -2.47
C LEU A 140 -12.90 -4.20 -1.81
N GLU A 141 -11.85 -4.31 -2.61
CA GLU A 141 -10.47 -4.35 -2.15
C GLU A 141 -9.95 -2.91 -2.04
N SER A 142 -8.99 -2.70 -1.15
CA SER A 142 -8.31 -1.42 -1.01
C SER A 142 -7.50 -1.07 -2.27
N GLU A 143 -7.57 0.19 -2.68
CA GLU A 143 -6.72 0.73 -3.73
C GLU A 143 -5.34 1.08 -3.18
N VAL A 144 -4.43 0.11 -3.16
CA VAL A 144 -3.09 0.26 -2.59
C VAL A 144 -2.33 1.44 -3.20
N PHE A 145 -2.46 1.68 -4.51
CA PHE A 145 -1.77 2.78 -5.19
C PHE A 145 -2.25 4.18 -4.75
N PHE A 146 -3.52 4.30 -4.35
CA PHE A 146 -4.10 5.56 -3.87
C PHE A 146 -4.15 5.64 -2.34
N SER A 147 -3.65 4.63 -1.63
CA SER A 147 -3.65 4.56 -0.18
C SER A 147 -2.28 4.95 0.39
N ASP A 148 -2.27 5.40 1.64
CA ASP A 148 -1.02 5.58 2.37
C ASP A 148 -0.43 4.22 2.78
N ASP A 149 0.89 4.15 2.91
CA ASP A 149 1.58 2.98 3.44
C ASP A 149 1.33 2.87 4.96
N VAL A 150 0.30 2.12 5.34
CA VAL A 150 -0.06 1.80 6.73
C VAL A 150 0.08 0.32 7.09
N GLY A 151 0.72 -0.47 6.21
CA GLY A 151 1.01 -1.88 6.44
C GLY A 151 2.46 -2.24 6.19
N GLY A 152 2.73 -3.47 5.75
CA GLY A 152 4.09 -3.94 5.46
C GLY A 152 4.83 -4.49 6.67
N ASP A 153 6.15 -4.42 6.58
CA ASP A 153 7.06 -4.90 7.62
C ASP A 153 7.31 -3.80 8.67
N PHE A 154 7.23 -4.19 9.93
CA PHE A 154 7.49 -3.36 11.09
C PHE A 154 8.74 -3.87 11.78
N ILE A 155 9.87 -3.21 11.54
CA ILE A 155 11.18 -3.59 12.10
C ILE A 155 11.28 -3.01 13.52
N GLY A 156 10.87 -3.81 14.50
CA GLY A 156 10.76 -3.39 15.90
C GLY A 156 9.61 -2.40 16.12
N GLN A 157 9.79 -1.49 17.07
CA GLN A 157 8.75 -0.58 17.56
C GLN A 157 8.44 0.56 16.59
N VAL A 158 7.73 0.24 15.50
CA VAL A 158 7.36 1.17 14.43
C VAL A 158 5.85 1.44 14.49
N LYS A 159 5.50 2.71 14.29
CA LYS A 159 4.13 3.17 14.11
C LYS A 159 3.93 3.74 12.71
N LYS A 160 2.87 3.32 12.04
CA LYS A 160 2.38 3.87 10.78
C LYS A 160 0.98 4.45 10.96
N GLU A 161 0.65 5.49 10.21
CA GLU A 161 -0.65 6.14 10.22
C GLU A 161 -0.95 6.72 8.83
N GLY A 162 -2.21 6.65 8.43
CA GLY A 162 -2.63 7.06 7.10
C GLY A 162 -4.04 6.61 6.74
N THR A 163 -4.33 6.71 5.44
CA THR A 163 -5.65 6.53 4.85
C THR A 163 -5.65 5.41 3.82
N VAL A 164 -6.62 4.50 3.95
CA VAL A 164 -6.86 3.41 3.00
C VAL A 164 -8.14 3.73 2.21
N ARG A 165 -8.06 3.66 0.88
CA ARG A 165 -9.14 4.09 -0.04
C ARG A 165 -9.76 2.90 -0.74
N PHE A 166 -11.07 2.96 -0.94
CA PHE A 166 -11.87 1.95 -1.64
C PHE A 166 -12.77 2.67 -2.65
N LEU A 167 -12.59 2.39 -3.94
CA LEU A 167 -13.39 3.04 -4.98
C LEU A 167 -14.71 2.30 -5.19
N LEU A 168 -15.83 3.01 -5.06
CA LEU A 168 -17.13 2.42 -5.34
C LEU A 168 -17.31 2.28 -6.86
N LYS A 169 -17.87 1.15 -7.29
CA LYS A 169 -18.07 0.84 -8.72
C LYS A 169 -19.53 0.94 -9.09
N SER A 170 -20.42 0.57 -8.17
CA SER A 170 -21.86 0.44 -8.43
C SER A 170 -22.75 1.10 -7.39
N THR A 171 -22.31 1.21 -6.13
CA THR A 171 -23.05 1.85 -5.04
C THR A 171 -22.79 3.35 -5.02
N LYS A 172 -23.83 4.12 -4.66
CA LYS A 172 -23.66 5.53 -4.30
C LYS A 172 -23.28 5.65 -2.83
N ALA A 173 -22.33 6.53 -2.52
CA ALA A 173 -21.87 6.72 -1.15
C ALA A 173 -23.00 7.12 -0.20
N GLU A 174 -24.01 7.88 -0.65
CA GLU A 174 -25.13 8.30 0.19
C GLU A 174 -26.02 7.12 0.65
N ASP A 175 -26.04 6.02 -0.10
CA ASP A 175 -26.85 4.83 0.20
C ASP A 175 -26.17 3.88 1.20
N ILE A 176 -24.94 4.18 1.64
CA ILE A 176 -24.20 3.35 2.58
C ILE A 176 -24.59 3.68 4.01
N GLU A 177 -25.13 2.71 4.74
CA GLU A 177 -25.50 2.81 6.16
C GLU A 177 -24.39 2.25 7.08
N TRP A 178 -23.63 1.28 6.58
CA TRP A 178 -22.52 0.67 7.30
C TRP A 178 -21.43 0.16 6.37
N VAL A 179 -20.22 0.06 6.91
CA VAL A 179 -19.05 -0.54 6.26
C VAL A 179 -18.46 -1.60 7.19
N ARG A 180 -18.33 -2.83 6.71
CA ARG A 180 -17.62 -3.92 7.38
C ARG A 180 -16.24 -4.06 6.76
N ILE A 181 -15.19 -4.00 7.58
CA ILE A 181 -13.80 -4.21 7.19
C ILE A 181 -13.33 -5.59 7.61
N LEU A 182 -12.59 -6.24 6.72
CA LEU A 182 -11.83 -7.47 6.98
C LEU A 182 -10.35 -7.21 6.73
N ILE A 183 -9.51 -7.63 7.68
CA ILE A 183 -8.05 -7.54 7.60
C ILE A 183 -7.47 -8.89 7.99
N ASP A 184 -6.56 -9.42 7.19
CA ASP A 184 -5.88 -10.67 7.51
C ASP A 184 -5.03 -10.56 8.78
N ALA A 185 -4.76 -11.70 9.43
CA ALA A 185 -3.95 -11.70 10.64
C ALA A 185 -2.52 -11.20 10.37
N PRO A 186 -1.88 -10.53 11.34
CA PRO A 186 -0.44 -10.29 11.28
C PRO A 186 0.35 -11.61 11.20
N HIS A 187 1.56 -11.56 10.67
CA HIS A 187 2.44 -12.73 10.60
C HIS A 187 3.89 -12.41 10.96
N ASN A 188 4.64 -13.44 11.34
CA ASN A 188 6.08 -13.36 11.59
C ASN A 188 6.89 -13.62 10.30
N GLU A 189 8.22 -13.57 10.41
CA GLU A 189 9.13 -13.84 9.27
C GLU A 189 8.98 -15.24 8.63
N ASN A 190 8.38 -16.22 9.34
CA ASN A 190 8.11 -17.56 8.82
C ASN A 190 6.75 -17.68 8.12
N LEU A 191 6.00 -16.57 7.99
CA LEU A 191 4.63 -16.50 7.49
C LEU A 191 3.61 -17.23 8.39
N ASP A 192 3.95 -17.49 9.65
CA ASP A 192 2.98 -17.99 10.61
C ASP A 192 2.13 -16.82 11.11
N ASN A 193 0.81 -17.00 11.09
CA ASN A 193 -0.11 -16.02 11.67
C ASN A 193 0.16 -15.86 13.17
N ILE A 194 0.28 -14.62 13.61
CA ILE A 194 0.42 -14.24 15.01
C ILE A 194 -0.79 -13.38 15.39
N GLY A 195 -1.71 -13.98 16.13
CA GLY A 195 -2.98 -13.36 16.49
C GLY A 195 -4.10 -13.70 15.51
N LYS A 196 -5.05 -12.77 15.35
CA LYS A 196 -6.32 -12.96 14.66
C LYS A 196 -6.52 -11.94 13.55
N SER A 197 -7.28 -12.35 12.55
CA SER A 197 -7.84 -11.46 11.55
C SER A 197 -8.82 -10.48 12.20
N VAL A 198 -8.94 -9.30 11.61
CA VAL A 198 -9.93 -8.28 12.00
C VAL A 198 -11.19 -8.49 11.18
N ASP A 199 -12.33 -8.40 11.86
CA ASP A 199 -13.66 -8.36 11.27
C ASP A 199 -14.50 -7.38 12.11
N HIS A 200 -14.76 -6.19 11.56
CA HIS A 200 -15.43 -5.13 12.29
C HIS A 200 -16.38 -4.33 11.41
N THR A 201 -17.53 -3.93 11.97
CA THR A 201 -18.51 -3.10 11.27
C THR A 201 -18.62 -1.73 11.90
N PHE A 202 -18.51 -0.70 11.06
CA PHE A 202 -18.76 0.70 11.38
C PHE A 202 -20.12 1.10 10.80
N THR A 203 -20.96 1.73 11.62
CA THR A 203 -22.26 2.27 11.22
C THR A 203 -22.20 3.79 11.26
N PHE A 204 -22.72 4.43 10.22
CA PHE A 204 -22.77 5.89 10.11
C PHE A 204 -23.93 6.51 10.92
#